data_AF-A0A5C6AS46-F1
#
_entry.id   AF-A0A5C6AS46-F1
#
_cell.length_a   1.000
_cell.length_b   1.000
_cell.length_c   1.000
_cell.angle_alpha   90.00
_cell.angle_beta   90.00
_cell.angle_gamma   90.00
#
_symmetry.space_group_name_H-M   'P 1'
#
loop_
_entity.id
_entity.type
_entity.pdbx_description
1 polymer ?
#
loop_
_entity_poly.entity_id
_entity_poly.type
_entity_poly.pdbx_seq_one_letter_code
_entity_poly.pdbx_strand_id
1 'polypeptide(L)'
;MGRRVITCSSWLCILFLFVSVAPTGCDSTNQSSNAFPNRPIKLIVPFAAGGGSDTFGRIIQNAIQENNLLDQPLVIVNVPGAGGTIGSRRVKNALPDGYTLLLLHEGMMTAQHSGGATYGPEAFTPIAGTGDATQVIAVAGGSSFQTLSELMQAAKQTPDSLIFAANMGAPSHFAGLMLESEAPGGKFRFTQSGGGAKRFAALQGGHVDVSAFSIAEYVQFQESGLRALALLGESRHPDLPELPTAAEQGFDVVSQNMQFWWAPLGTPPARVAFLADAIESAMKTPAVRQRLAEMKLSDVTLRGDALLAEIKQRESRIAEVATSQPVPLPDFPRIMIVAVITLALLAGFRAYVRKRSSDATSGQTVAVDSGEEFEPTRRPIVVATIAVSTLMYLLALHFGWGGFILATAAYTSVVSGMLARESFARQRLSLVNAVWTIAMVAFVMSVGMHFLFTRVLVVDLP
;
A
#
# COMPACT_ATOMS: atom_id res chain seq x y z
N MET A 1 74.78 -7.07 5.30
CA MET A 1 74.22 -7.61 4.05
C MET A 1 73.56 -8.96 4.35
N GLY A 2 72.22 -9.04 4.22
CA GLY A 2 71.46 -10.27 3.99
C GLY A 2 71.40 -11.36 5.07
N ARG A 3 70.73 -11.12 6.20
CA ARG A 3 70.33 -12.16 7.16
C ARG A 3 69.17 -13.00 6.60
N ARG A 4 69.35 -14.32 6.52
CA ARG A 4 68.29 -15.32 6.30
C ARG A 4 67.65 -15.68 7.65
N VAL A 5 66.32 -15.64 7.70
CA VAL A 5 65.48 -15.98 8.86
C VAL A 5 64.62 -17.17 8.48
N ILE A 6 64.83 -18.32 9.14
CA ILE A 6 63.82 -19.38 9.31
C ILE A 6 64.04 -20.01 10.70
N THR A 7 62.99 -19.99 11.53
CA THR A 7 62.65 -20.83 12.72
C THR A 7 61.71 -19.99 13.58
N CYS A 8 60.71 -20.47 14.32
CA CYS A 8 59.95 -21.72 14.39
C CYS A 8 58.70 -21.36 15.24
N SER A 9 57.53 -21.89 14.88
CA SER A 9 56.37 -22.23 15.74
C SER A 9 56.04 -21.44 17.03
N SER A 10 54.86 -20.82 17.09
CA SER A 10 54.03 -20.59 18.31
C SER A 10 52.59 -20.26 17.87
N TRP A 11 51.67 -21.22 17.82
CA TRP A 11 50.73 -21.66 18.87
C TRP A 11 49.71 -20.59 19.33
N LEU A 12 48.44 -20.94 19.08
CA LEU A 12 47.18 -20.29 19.44
C LEU A 12 47.11 -19.91 20.94
N CYS A 13 46.68 -18.69 21.24
CA CYS A 13 46.08 -18.34 22.53
C CYS A 13 44.63 -17.88 22.33
N ILE A 14 43.71 -18.78 22.68
CA ILE A 14 42.27 -18.54 22.85
C ILE A 14 42.07 -17.89 24.22
N LEU A 15 41.48 -16.69 24.24
CA LEU A 15 41.11 -15.99 25.47
C LEU A 15 39.70 -16.41 25.90
N PHE A 16 39.62 -17.32 26.87
CA PHE A 16 38.42 -17.64 27.64
C PHE A 16 38.26 -16.60 28.76
N LEU A 17 37.19 -15.79 28.71
CA LEU A 17 36.79 -14.90 29.79
C LEU A 17 35.82 -15.65 30.70
N PHE A 18 36.30 -15.99 31.90
CA PHE A 18 35.52 -16.60 32.99
C PHE A 18 34.50 -15.60 33.54
N VAL A 19 33.22 -15.93 33.46
CA VAL A 19 32.13 -15.28 34.20
C VAL A 19 32.06 -15.92 35.60
N SER A 20 32.37 -15.16 36.64
CA SER A 20 32.08 -15.54 38.03
C SER A 20 30.66 -15.11 38.40
N VAL A 21 29.88 -16.08 38.87
CA VAL A 21 28.56 -15.91 39.49
C VAL A 21 28.77 -15.73 40.99
N ALA A 22 28.22 -14.65 41.55
CA ALA A 22 27.98 -14.50 43.00
C ALA A 22 26.51 -14.08 43.21
N PRO A 23 25.72 -14.80 44.01
CA PRO A 23 24.33 -14.47 44.29
C PRO A 23 24.24 -13.67 45.61
N THR A 24 23.75 -12.44 45.53
CA THR A 24 23.22 -11.72 46.70
C THR A 24 21.91 -11.07 46.28
N GLY A 25 20.81 -11.67 46.73
CA GLY A 25 19.49 -11.08 46.66
C GLY A 25 19.35 -9.96 47.67
N CYS A 26 18.78 -8.85 47.22
CA CYS A 26 17.89 -8.03 48.03
C CYS A 26 16.96 -7.28 47.08
N ASP A 27 15.69 -7.31 47.43
CA ASP A 27 14.57 -6.68 46.74
C ASP A 27 14.90 -5.29 46.23
N SER A 28 14.86 -5.16 44.91
CA SER A 28 14.39 -3.94 44.29
C SER A 28 13.36 -4.35 43.26
N THR A 29 12.12 -4.47 43.73
CA THR A 29 10.94 -4.11 42.94
C THR A 29 11.08 -2.67 42.49
N ASN A 30 12.01 -2.41 41.57
CA ASN A 30 11.96 -1.26 40.69
C ASN A 30 11.00 -1.64 39.57
N GLN A 31 9.73 -1.76 39.95
CA GLN A 31 8.63 -1.54 39.05
C GLN A 31 8.61 -0.04 38.75
N SER A 32 9.64 0.43 38.04
CA SER A 32 9.44 1.53 37.12
C SER A 32 8.53 0.93 36.05
N SER A 33 7.22 1.02 36.30
CA SER A 33 6.30 1.02 35.18
C SER A 33 6.81 2.17 34.32
N ASN A 34 7.43 1.86 33.18
CA ASN A 34 7.63 2.87 32.15
C ASN A 34 6.23 3.38 31.81
N ALA A 35 5.81 4.46 32.49
CA ALA A 35 4.47 5.00 32.41
C ALA A 35 4.20 5.31 30.96
N PHE A 36 3.17 4.70 30.39
CA PHE A 36 2.76 4.98 29.03
C PHE A 36 1.84 6.22 29.07
N PRO A 37 2.07 7.23 28.22
CA PRO A 37 3.17 7.39 27.28
C PRO A 37 4.40 8.07 27.91
N ASN A 38 5.61 7.62 27.58
CA ASN A 38 6.89 8.25 27.99
C ASN A 38 7.70 8.85 26.83
N ARG A 39 7.13 8.86 25.63
CA ARG A 39 7.67 9.49 24.42
C ARG A 39 6.52 9.90 23.49
N PRO A 40 6.77 10.76 22.49
CA PRO A 40 5.76 11.16 21.52
C PRO A 40 5.08 9.98 20.83
N ILE A 41 3.76 10.06 20.67
CA ILE A 41 2.95 9.09 19.92
C ILE A 41 2.83 9.59 18.48
N LYS A 42 3.07 8.74 17.49
CA LYS A 42 2.96 9.08 16.07
C LYS A 42 1.58 8.71 15.54
N LEU A 43 0.89 9.65 14.91
CA LEU A 43 -0.32 9.40 14.14
C LEU A 43 0.02 9.39 12.66
N ILE A 44 -0.05 8.23 12.01
CA ILE A 44 0.10 8.12 10.57
C ILE A 44 -1.21 8.52 9.91
N VAL A 45 -1.17 9.56 9.07
CA VAL A 45 -2.28 9.96 8.20
C VAL A 45 -1.87 9.61 6.77
N PRO A 46 -2.52 8.65 6.10
CA PRO A 46 -2.00 8.10 4.85
C PRO A 46 -2.40 8.94 3.62
N PHE A 47 -2.42 10.25 3.78
CA PHE A 47 -2.80 11.26 2.79
C PHE A 47 -1.88 12.48 2.88
N ALA A 48 -1.90 13.33 1.85
CA ALA A 48 -1.11 14.55 1.81
C ALA A 48 -1.53 15.52 2.93
N ALA A 49 -0.56 16.29 3.43
CA ALA A 49 -0.82 17.34 4.42
C ALA A 49 -1.79 18.40 3.86
N GLY A 50 -2.65 18.95 4.71
CA GLY A 50 -3.69 19.92 4.35
C GLY A 50 -4.96 19.32 3.74
N GLY A 51 -5.01 18.00 3.49
CA GLY A 51 -6.24 17.31 3.08
C GLY A 51 -7.19 17.06 4.25
N GLY A 52 -8.44 16.65 3.96
CA GLY A 52 -9.49 16.46 4.97
C GLY A 52 -9.08 15.59 6.17
N SER A 53 -8.45 14.43 5.93
CA SER A 53 -7.99 13.53 7.01
C SER A 53 -6.84 14.12 7.84
N ASP A 54 -5.95 14.92 7.22
CA ASP A 54 -4.88 15.62 7.94
C ASP A 54 -5.44 16.74 8.80
N THR A 55 -6.35 17.55 8.25
CA THR A 55 -7.07 18.59 8.99
C THR A 55 -7.83 18.01 10.18
N PHE A 56 -8.56 16.90 9.98
CA PHE A 56 -9.26 16.21 11.07
C PHE A 56 -8.28 15.75 12.16
N GLY A 57 -7.20 15.07 11.78
CA GLY A 57 -6.18 14.63 12.73
C GLY A 57 -5.57 15.79 13.51
N ARG A 58 -5.32 16.94 12.87
CA ARG A 58 -4.78 18.16 13.51
C ARG A 58 -5.75 18.80 14.48
N ILE A 59 -7.05 18.81 14.17
CA ILE A 59 -8.08 19.30 15.09
C ILE A 59 -8.04 18.50 16.40
N ILE A 60 -8.00 17.17 16.30
CA ILE A 60 -7.95 16.30 17.48
C ILE A 60 -6.59 16.42 18.19
N GLN A 61 -5.48 16.48 17.46
CA GLN A 61 -4.15 16.71 18.00
C GLN A 61 -4.07 17.99 18.84
N ASN A 62 -4.59 19.11 18.31
CA ASN A 62 -4.60 20.40 19.00
C ASN A 62 -5.48 20.33 20.25
N ALA A 63 -6.67 19.74 20.17
CA ALA A 63 -7.55 19.56 21.32
C ALA A 63 -6.89 18.73 22.43
N ILE A 64 -6.20 17.65 22.07
CA ILE A 64 -5.40 16.85 23.02
C ILE A 64 -4.33 17.70 23.70
N GLN A 65 -3.61 18.53 22.94
CA GLN A 65 -2.54 19.36 23.46
C GLN A 65 -3.07 20.49 24.37
N GLU A 66 -4.07 21.24 23.92
CA GLU A 66 -4.64 22.38 24.65
C GLU A 66 -5.31 21.98 25.97
N ASN A 67 -5.85 20.75 26.02
CA ASN A 67 -6.54 20.23 27.20
C ASN A 67 -5.67 19.28 28.04
N ASN A 68 -4.37 19.15 27.72
CA ASN A 68 -3.41 18.26 28.39
C ASN A 68 -3.94 16.82 28.55
N LEU A 69 -4.57 16.28 27.50
CA LEU A 69 -5.18 14.93 27.54
C LEU A 69 -4.16 13.80 27.40
N LEU A 70 -2.93 14.12 27.04
CA LEU A 70 -1.79 13.21 26.98
C LEU A 70 -0.56 13.87 27.61
N ASP A 71 0.21 13.11 28.38
CA ASP A 71 1.49 13.55 28.95
C ASP A 71 2.61 13.70 27.90
N GLN A 72 2.36 13.22 26.67
CA GLN A 72 3.30 13.25 25.56
C GLN A 72 2.59 13.73 24.29
N PRO A 73 3.29 14.44 23.39
CA PRO A 73 2.66 14.98 22.20
C PRO A 73 2.25 13.86 21.25
N LEU A 74 1.05 14.01 20.67
CA LEU A 74 0.64 13.30 19.47
C LEU A 74 1.26 14.02 18.27
N VAL A 75 1.97 13.31 17.40
CA VAL A 75 2.71 13.88 16.26
C VAL A 75 2.20 13.28 14.96
N ILE A 76 1.65 14.11 14.09
CA ILE A 76 1.13 13.67 12.79
C ILE A 76 2.26 13.47 11.78
N VAL A 77 2.21 12.34 11.08
CA VAL A 77 3.12 11.99 9.98
C VAL A 77 2.30 11.62 8.75
N ASN A 78 2.36 12.46 7.73
CA ASN A 78 1.68 12.22 6.46
C ASN A 78 2.45 11.22 5.60
N VAL A 79 1.80 10.13 5.19
CA VAL A 79 2.39 9.08 4.34
C VAL A 79 1.45 8.78 3.15
N PRO A 80 1.42 9.67 2.13
CA PRO A 80 0.50 9.55 1.00
C PRO A 80 0.86 8.41 0.05
N GLY A 81 -0.14 7.92 -0.68
CA GLY A 81 0.01 7.07 -1.86
C GLY A 81 -0.90 5.84 -1.85
N ALA A 82 -1.21 5.33 -3.05
CA ALA A 82 -2.01 4.13 -3.31
C ALA A 82 -3.32 4.05 -2.47
N GLY A 83 -4.09 5.15 -2.42
CA GLY A 83 -5.37 5.18 -1.69
C GLY A 83 -5.24 5.05 -0.16
N GLY A 84 -4.03 5.24 0.38
CA GLY A 84 -3.72 5.14 1.80
C GLY A 84 -3.12 3.80 2.23
N THR A 85 -2.96 2.86 1.30
CA THR A 85 -2.40 1.52 1.56
C THR A 85 -0.92 1.53 1.94
N ILE A 86 -0.14 2.53 1.48
CA ILE A 86 1.28 2.68 1.86
C ILE A 86 1.40 3.03 3.35
N GLY A 87 0.65 4.04 3.80
CA GLY A 87 0.69 4.49 5.19
C GLY A 87 0.09 3.48 6.16
N SER A 88 -1.03 2.84 5.80
CA SER A 88 -1.64 1.79 6.63
C SER A 88 -0.76 0.54 6.72
N ARG A 89 -0.08 0.11 5.64
CA ARG A 89 0.88 -1.01 5.67
C ARG A 89 2.04 -0.74 6.61
N ARG A 90 2.50 0.51 6.66
CA ARG A 90 3.55 0.95 7.61
C ARG A 90 3.09 0.78 9.05
N VAL A 91 1.84 1.11 9.37
CA VAL A 91 1.29 0.93 10.73
C VAL A 91 1.04 -0.54 11.04
N LYS A 92 0.48 -1.30 10.11
CA LYS A 92 0.27 -2.76 10.23
C LYS A 92 1.57 -3.47 10.64
N ASN A 93 2.71 -3.05 10.10
CA ASN A 93 4.03 -3.65 10.36
C ASN A 93 4.80 -2.97 11.52
N ALA A 94 4.21 -2.00 12.21
CA ALA A 94 4.86 -1.33 13.34
C ALA A 94 4.79 -2.18 14.62
N LEU A 95 5.61 -1.82 15.62
CA LEU A 95 5.56 -2.47 16.94
C LEU A 95 4.18 -2.20 17.59
N PRO A 96 3.52 -3.22 18.17
CA PRO A 96 2.23 -3.08 18.85
C PRO A 96 2.40 -2.48 20.26
N ASP A 97 3.04 -1.32 20.35
CA ASP A 97 3.38 -0.64 21.60
C ASP A 97 2.56 0.65 21.82
N GLY A 98 1.58 0.95 20.96
CA GLY A 98 0.73 2.13 21.09
C GLY A 98 1.41 3.47 20.76
N TYR A 99 2.67 3.48 20.28
CA TYR A 99 3.36 4.72 19.87
C TYR A 99 3.26 5.01 18.38
N THR A 100 2.66 4.13 17.59
CA THR A 100 2.38 4.35 16.17
C THR A 100 0.92 4.01 15.90
N LEU A 101 0.12 5.01 15.57
CA LEU A 101 -1.31 4.89 15.32
C LEU A 101 -1.60 5.19 13.84
N LEU A 102 -2.78 4.81 13.38
CA LEU A 102 -3.30 5.11 12.05
C LEU A 102 -4.62 5.87 12.18
N LEU A 103 -4.76 6.96 11.43
CA LEU A 103 -6.05 7.58 11.15
C LEU A 103 -6.43 7.27 9.71
N LEU A 104 -7.41 6.38 9.52
CA LEU A 104 -7.87 5.98 8.19
C LEU A 104 -9.35 5.63 8.24
N HIS A 105 -10.10 6.21 7.31
CA HIS A 105 -11.52 5.96 7.09
C HIS A 105 -11.77 4.68 6.27
N GLU A 106 -12.97 4.54 5.73
CA GLU A 106 -13.54 3.42 4.97
C GLU A 106 -12.70 3.02 3.76
N GLY A 107 -11.77 3.88 3.34
CA GLY A 107 -10.75 3.55 2.34
C GLY A 107 -9.98 2.28 2.68
N MET A 108 -9.83 1.93 3.97
CA MET A 108 -9.26 0.64 4.38
C MET A 108 -10.10 -0.55 3.90
N MET A 109 -11.40 -0.53 4.16
CA MET A 109 -12.34 -1.60 3.79
C MET A 109 -12.51 -1.66 2.27
N THR A 110 -12.71 -0.51 1.62
CA THR A 110 -12.90 -0.49 0.16
C THR A 110 -11.64 -0.93 -0.58
N ALA A 111 -10.45 -0.58 -0.09
CA ALA A 111 -9.19 -1.06 -0.68
C ALA A 111 -9.04 -2.58 -0.55
N GLN A 112 -9.42 -3.18 0.57
CA GLN A 112 -9.41 -4.64 0.73
C GLN A 112 -10.35 -5.31 -0.28
N HIS A 113 -11.59 -4.81 -0.35
CA HIS A 113 -12.63 -5.42 -1.17
C HIS A 113 -12.48 -5.13 -2.67
N SER A 114 -11.73 -4.09 -3.05
CA SER A 114 -11.37 -3.82 -4.45
C SER A 114 -10.07 -4.48 -4.89
N GLY A 115 -9.38 -5.22 -4.01
CA GLY A 115 -8.06 -5.80 -4.27
C GLY A 115 -6.89 -4.79 -4.28
N GLY A 116 -7.13 -3.55 -3.82
CA GLY A 116 -6.08 -2.55 -3.60
C GLY A 116 -5.20 -2.84 -2.38
N ALA A 117 -5.71 -3.62 -1.43
CA ALA A 117 -4.97 -4.17 -0.29
C ALA A 117 -5.34 -5.63 -0.06
N THR A 118 -4.41 -6.42 0.47
CA THR A 118 -4.63 -7.82 0.88
C THR A 118 -5.04 -7.93 2.36
N TYR A 119 -5.40 -6.82 2.98
CA TYR A 119 -5.75 -6.70 4.39
C TYR A 119 -6.72 -5.54 4.59
N GLY A 120 -7.50 -5.57 5.66
CA GLY A 120 -8.32 -4.45 6.11
C GLY A 120 -8.40 -4.36 7.63
N PRO A 121 -9.58 -4.11 8.21
CA PRO A 121 -9.75 -3.88 9.66
C PRO A 121 -9.17 -4.99 10.53
N GLU A 122 -9.22 -6.25 10.08
CA GLU A 122 -8.72 -7.42 10.81
C GLU A 122 -7.22 -7.39 11.09
N ALA A 123 -6.46 -6.58 10.35
CA ALA A 123 -5.03 -6.42 10.53
C ALA A 123 -4.63 -5.38 11.59
N PHE A 124 -5.60 -4.82 12.32
CA PHE A 124 -5.38 -3.75 13.28
C PHE A 124 -6.16 -3.96 14.58
N THR A 125 -5.76 -3.23 15.62
CA THR A 125 -6.54 -3.11 16.86
C THR A 125 -7.29 -1.77 16.87
N PRO A 126 -8.63 -1.75 16.85
CA PRO A 126 -9.41 -0.52 16.84
C PRO A 126 -9.31 0.22 18.17
N ILE A 127 -9.15 1.54 18.11
CA ILE A 127 -9.07 2.43 19.28
C ILE A 127 -10.39 3.19 19.44
N ALA A 128 -10.78 3.91 18.39
CA ALA A 128 -11.97 4.75 18.37
C ALA A 128 -12.48 4.91 16.93
N GLY A 129 -13.79 5.12 16.78
CA GLY A 129 -14.40 5.68 15.57
C GLY A 129 -14.88 7.08 15.89
N THR A 130 -14.49 8.08 15.11
CA THR A 130 -14.81 9.49 15.40
C THR A 130 -15.17 10.23 14.13
N GLY A 131 -16.15 11.12 14.17
CA GLY A 131 -16.44 12.02 13.05
C GLY A 131 -16.86 11.28 11.78
N ASP A 132 -18.08 11.50 11.30
CA ASP A 132 -18.55 10.78 10.11
C ASP A 132 -18.90 11.73 8.97
N ALA A 133 -18.39 11.44 7.77
CA ALA A 133 -18.65 12.20 6.55
C ALA A 133 -19.66 11.46 5.68
N THR A 134 -20.93 11.83 5.78
CA THR A 134 -21.99 11.27 4.94
C THR A 134 -21.77 11.63 3.46
N GLN A 135 -22.01 10.67 2.57
CA GLN A 135 -21.94 10.91 1.13
C GLN A 135 -23.27 11.39 0.55
N VAL A 136 -23.18 12.09 -0.57
CA VAL A 136 -24.27 12.70 -1.33
C VAL A 136 -24.16 12.24 -2.77
N ILE A 137 -25.23 11.67 -3.31
CA ILE A 137 -25.33 11.38 -4.73
C ILE A 137 -25.75 12.66 -5.44
N ALA A 138 -24.97 13.06 -6.44
CA ALA A 138 -25.18 14.33 -7.13
C ALA A 138 -24.95 14.21 -8.63
N VAL A 139 -25.62 15.11 -9.35
CA VAL A 139 -25.60 15.27 -10.81
C VAL A 139 -25.33 16.74 -11.15
N ALA A 140 -25.01 17.03 -12.41
CA ALA A 140 -24.93 18.42 -12.87
C ALA A 140 -26.28 19.15 -12.69
N GLY A 141 -26.24 20.44 -12.38
CA GLY A 141 -27.45 21.24 -12.07
C GLY A 141 -28.44 21.34 -13.22
N GLY A 142 -27.97 21.21 -14.47
CA GLY A 142 -28.80 21.13 -15.68
C GLY A 142 -29.31 19.72 -16.00
N SER A 143 -29.02 18.70 -15.17
CA SER A 143 -29.51 17.35 -15.38
C SER A 143 -31.03 17.27 -15.32
N SER A 144 -31.60 16.38 -16.14
CA SER A 144 -33.02 16.04 -16.11
C SER A 144 -33.43 15.29 -14.83
N PHE A 145 -32.47 14.67 -14.13
CA PHE A 145 -32.74 13.95 -12.89
C PHE A 145 -32.94 14.93 -11.73
N GLN A 146 -34.06 14.76 -11.02
CA GLN A 146 -34.43 15.52 -9.83
C GLN A 146 -34.45 14.67 -8.57
N THR A 147 -34.63 13.35 -8.72
CA THR A 147 -34.65 12.40 -7.61
C THR A 147 -33.69 11.24 -7.87
N LEU A 148 -33.29 10.53 -6.81
CA LEU A 148 -32.51 9.30 -6.94
C LEU A 148 -33.34 8.22 -7.66
N SER A 149 -34.65 8.15 -7.38
CA SER A 149 -35.54 7.19 -8.05
C SER A 149 -35.55 7.34 -9.57
N GLU A 150 -35.57 8.57 -10.10
CA GLU A 150 -35.50 8.82 -11.55
C GLU A 150 -34.16 8.36 -12.14
N LEU A 151 -33.05 8.66 -11.47
CA LEU A 151 -31.72 8.22 -11.88
C LEU A 151 -31.64 6.68 -11.94
N MET A 152 -32.10 6.00 -10.88
CA MET A 152 -32.05 4.53 -10.81
C MET A 152 -33.01 3.87 -11.80
N GLN A 153 -34.16 4.49 -12.08
CA GLN A 153 -35.07 4.04 -13.12
C GLN A 153 -34.40 4.13 -14.51
N ALA A 154 -33.73 5.24 -14.81
CA ALA A 154 -32.99 5.39 -16.07
C ALA A 154 -31.84 4.39 -16.18
N ALA A 155 -31.06 4.18 -15.10
CA ALA A 155 -30.00 3.17 -15.06
C ALA A 155 -30.51 1.74 -15.34
N LYS A 156 -31.76 1.45 -14.98
CA LYS A 156 -32.42 0.15 -15.23
C LYS A 156 -33.01 0.03 -16.63
N GLN A 157 -33.54 1.11 -17.19
CA GLN A 157 -34.09 1.13 -18.55
C GLN A 157 -32.98 0.96 -19.60
N THR A 158 -31.84 1.62 -19.38
CA THR A 158 -30.68 1.56 -20.27
C THR A 158 -29.41 1.29 -19.44
N PRO A 159 -29.17 0.02 -19.06
CA PRO A 159 -27.97 -0.38 -18.33
C PRO A 159 -26.68 0.11 -19.00
N ASP A 160 -25.71 0.56 -18.21
CA ASP A 160 -24.40 1.08 -18.65
C ASP A 160 -24.45 2.39 -19.48
N SER A 161 -25.62 3.00 -19.68
CA SER A 161 -25.71 4.27 -20.41
C SER A 161 -25.25 5.46 -19.57
N LEU A 162 -25.54 5.43 -18.27
CA LEU A 162 -25.19 6.49 -17.33
C LEU A 162 -23.76 6.30 -16.82
N ILE A 163 -22.94 7.33 -16.99
CA ILE A 163 -21.54 7.34 -16.60
C ILE A 163 -21.41 7.83 -15.16
N PHE A 164 -20.95 6.95 -14.28
CA PHE A 164 -20.69 7.28 -12.88
C PHE A 164 -19.20 7.60 -12.67
N ALA A 165 -18.90 8.86 -12.35
CA ALA A 165 -17.54 9.27 -12.03
C ALA A 165 -17.17 8.85 -10.61
N ALA A 166 -16.10 8.08 -10.45
CA ALA A 166 -15.62 7.66 -9.14
C ALA A 166 -14.09 7.61 -9.11
N ASN A 167 -13.53 7.51 -7.91
CA ASN A 167 -12.21 6.92 -7.76
C ASN A 167 -12.38 5.41 -7.52
N MET A 168 -11.96 4.59 -8.48
CA MET A 168 -12.08 3.13 -8.47
C MET A 168 -11.44 2.55 -7.21
N GLY A 169 -12.16 1.65 -6.54
CA GLY A 169 -11.74 1.05 -5.27
C GLY A 169 -11.80 1.97 -4.05
N ALA A 170 -12.26 3.23 -4.20
CA ALA A 170 -12.50 4.15 -3.09
C ALA A 170 -13.99 4.19 -2.71
N PRO A 171 -14.35 4.81 -1.55
CA PRO A 171 -15.74 4.92 -1.12
C PRO A 171 -16.71 5.49 -2.16
N SER A 172 -16.27 6.45 -2.98
CA SER A 172 -17.09 6.96 -4.09
C SER A 172 -17.51 5.91 -5.13
N HIS A 173 -16.68 4.90 -5.36
CA HIS A 173 -16.98 3.80 -6.28
C HIS A 173 -17.98 2.85 -5.63
N PHE A 174 -17.73 2.49 -4.36
CA PHE A 174 -18.62 1.62 -3.59
C PHE A 174 -20.00 2.25 -3.38
N ALA A 175 -20.13 3.56 -3.23
CA ALA A 175 -21.43 4.23 -3.21
C ALA A 175 -22.28 3.94 -4.46
N GLY A 176 -21.66 3.95 -5.65
CA GLY A 176 -22.37 3.58 -6.88
C GLY A 176 -22.71 2.09 -6.94
N LEU A 177 -21.80 1.22 -6.50
CA LEU A 177 -22.04 -0.22 -6.42
C LEU A 177 -23.17 -0.59 -5.45
N MET A 178 -23.27 0.11 -4.31
CA MET A 178 -24.38 -0.01 -3.35
C MET A 178 -25.71 0.45 -3.95
N LEU A 179 -25.71 1.49 -4.78
CA LEU A 179 -26.93 1.85 -5.51
C LEU A 179 -27.33 0.77 -6.52
N GLU A 180 -26.37 0.18 -7.25
CA GLU A 180 -26.67 -0.92 -8.18
C GLU A 180 -27.23 -2.16 -7.48
N SER A 181 -26.79 -2.48 -6.25
CA SER A 181 -27.31 -3.64 -5.52
C SER A 181 -28.77 -3.47 -5.13
N GLU A 182 -29.18 -2.25 -4.79
CA GLU A 182 -30.57 -1.92 -4.43
C GLU A 182 -31.50 -1.75 -5.64
N ALA A 183 -30.95 -1.71 -6.86
CA ALA A 183 -31.71 -1.61 -8.09
C ALA A 183 -31.39 -2.75 -9.07
N PRO A 184 -31.93 -3.97 -8.87
CA PRO A 184 -31.65 -5.09 -9.75
C PRO A 184 -31.90 -4.77 -11.23
N GLY A 185 -30.85 -4.93 -12.05
CA GLY A 185 -30.82 -4.60 -13.47
C GLY A 185 -30.40 -3.16 -13.80
N GLY A 186 -30.32 -2.27 -12.81
CA GLY A 186 -29.73 -0.94 -12.95
C GLY A 186 -28.21 -1.01 -12.93
N LYS A 187 -27.56 -0.49 -13.98
CA LYS A 187 -26.09 -0.46 -14.10
C LYS A 187 -25.56 0.89 -14.52
N PHE A 188 -24.45 1.28 -13.91
CA PHE A 188 -23.66 2.44 -14.25
C PHE A 188 -22.39 2.01 -14.97
N ARG A 189 -21.97 2.82 -15.95
CA ARG A 189 -20.62 2.75 -16.49
C ARG A 189 -19.68 3.59 -15.63
N PHE A 190 -18.88 2.93 -14.79
CA PHE A 190 -17.92 3.61 -13.94
C PHE A 190 -16.73 4.18 -14.74
N THR A 191 -16.30 5.40 -14.39
CA THR A 191 -15.10 6.03 -14.95
C THR A 191 -14.17 6.55 -13.85
N GLN A 192 -12.87 6.32 -14.03
CA GLN A 192 -11.83 6.75 -13.09
C GLN A 192 -11.61 8.25 -13.20
N SER A 193 -12.06 9.00 -12.19
CA SER A 193 -12.09 10.47 -12.21
C SER A 193 -11.41 11.14 -11.01
N GLY A 194 -10.71 10.38 -10.15
CA GLY A 194 -9.94 10.93 -9.04
C GLY A 194 -10.79 11.62 -7.96
N GLY A 195 -10.25 12.64 -7.30
CA GLY A 195 -10.91 13.36 -6.19
C GLY A 195 -12.14 14.18 -6.60
N GLY A 196 -12.92 14.67 -5.63
CA GLY A 196 -14.20 15.37 -5.87
C GLY A 196 -14.11 16.54 -6.85
N ALA A 197 -13.11 17.40 -6.75
CA ALA A 197 -12.97 18.55 -7.67
C ALA A 197 -12.89 18.13 -9.16
N LYS A 198 -12.19 17.03 -9.47
CA LYS A 198 -12.11 16.50 -10.85
C LYS A 198 -13.45 15.90 -11.30
N ARG A 199 -14.13 15.19 -10.39
CA ARG A 199 -15.47 14.60 -10.64
C ARG A 199 -16.53 15.68 -10.85
N PHE A 200 -16.47 16.77 -10.08
CA PHE A 200 -17.30 17.95 -10.25
C PHE A 200 -17.06 18.60 -11.61
N ALA A 201 -15.80 18.84 -11.99
CA ALA A 201 -15.48 19.39 -13.31
C ALA A 201 -15.98 18.50 -14.46
N ALA A 202 -15.90 17.18 -14.32
CA ALA A 202 -16.42 16.24 -15.30
C ALA A 202 -17.95 16.29 -15.43
N LEU A 203 -18.68 16.47 -14.30
CA LEU A 203 -20.13 16.69 -14.32
C LEU A 203 -20.48 18.01 -15.03
N GLN A 204 -19.78 19.09 -14.69
CA GLN A 204 -20.00 20.41 -15.33
C GLN A 204 -19.71 20.39 -16.84
N GLY A 205 -18.69 19.62 -17.25
CA GLY A 205 -18.36 19.45 -18.66
C GLY A 205 -19.28 18.48 -19.43
N GLY A 206 -20.25 17.85 -18.76
CA GLY A 206 -21.13 16.85 -19.37
C GLY A 206 -20.40 15.57 -19.82
N HIS A 207 -19.22 15.28 -19.24
CA HIS A 207 -18.46 14.07 -19.55
C HIS A 207 -18.95 12.85 -18.76
N VAL A 208 -19.67 13.08 -17.67
CA VAL A 208 -20.21 12.08 -16.76
C VAL A 208 -21.58 12.53 -16.27
N ASP A 209 -22.42 11.60 -15.83
CA ASP A 209 -23.83 11.89 -15.49
C ASP A 209 -24.04 12.05 -13.98
N VAL A 210 -23.32 11.25 -13.18
CA VAL A 210 -23.50 11.16 -11.73
C VAL A 210 -22.18 10.93 -10.99
N SER A 211 -22.10 11.39 -9.74
CA SER A 211 -21.01 11.04 -8.82
C SER A 211 -21.44 11.12 -7.34
N ALA A 212 -20.63 10.56 -6.45
CA ALA A 212 -20.80 10.65 -5.00
C ALA A 212 -19.83 11.65 -4.36
N PHE A 213 -20.31 12.66 -3.65
CA PHE A 213 -19.50 13.66 -2.95
C PHE A 213 -19.68 13.55 -1.43
N SER A 214 -18.77 14.08 -0.64
CA SER A 214 -19.07 14.38 0.77
C SER A 214 -20.03 15.57 0.87
N ILE A 215 -20.72 15.73 2.00
CA ILE A 215 -21.55 16.94 2.24
C ILE A 215 -20.69 18.21 2.13
N ALA A 216 -19.47 18.21 2.65
CA ALA A 216 -18.57 19.36 2.54
C ALA A 216 -18.26 19.74 1.08
N GLU A 217 -17.92 18.76 0.25
CA GLU A 217 -17.72 18.97 -1.20
C GLU A 217 -18.99 19.46 -1.88
N TYR A 218 -20.15 18.87 -1.56
CA TYR A 218 -21.42 19.31 -2.11
C TYR A 218 -21.72 20.77 -1.75
N VAL A 219 -21.60 21.16 -0.49
CA VAL A 219 -21.81 22.54 -0.04
C VAL A 219 -20.87 23.51 -0.74
N GLN A 220 -19.62 23.09 -1.00
CA GLN A 220 -18.66 23.88 -1.77
C GLN A 220 -19.06 24.04 -3.24
N PHE A 221 -19.67 23.02 -3.86
CA PHE A 221 -19.92 22.99 -5.31
C PHE A 221 -21.36 23.34 -5.71
N GLN A 222 -22.33 23.29 -4.79
CA GLN A 222 -23.76 23.44 -5.09
C GLN A 222 -24.08 24.76 -5.80
N GLU A 223 -23.48 25.88 -5.36
CA GLU A 223 -23.68 27.21 -5.96
C GLU A 223 -23.10 27.30 -7.38
N SER A 224 -22.14 26.44 -7.71
CA SER A 224 -21.53 26.33 -9.03
C SER A 224 -22.26 25.32 -9.93
N GLY A 225 -23.51 24.97 -9.61
CA GLY A 225 -24.36 24.15 -10.45
C GLY A 225 -24.25 22.65 -10.20
N LEU A 226 -24.07 22.21 -8.95
CA LEU A 226 -24.20 20.80 -8.57
C LEU A 226 -25.57 20.57 -7.90
N ARG A 227 -26.30 19.52 -8.30
CA ARG A 227 -27.59 19.14 -7.68
C ARG A 227 -27.44 17.83 -6.92
N ALA A 228 -27.80 17.83 -5.64
CA ALA A 228 -27.92 16.61 -4.86
C ALA A 228 -29.26 15.89 -5.13
N LEU A 229 -29.22 14.56 -5.19
CA LEU A 229 -30.38 13.68 -5.37
C LEU A 229 -30.72 12.90 -4.09
N ALA A 230 -29.71 12.51 -3.31
CA ALA A 230 -29.90 11.77 -2.06
C ALA A 230 -28.70 11.89 -1.11
N LEU A 231 -28.98 11.85 0.20
CA LEU A 231 -27.99 11.54 1.23
C LEU A 231 -27.85 10.02 1.40
N LEU A 232 -26.63 9.53 1.54
CA LEU A 232 -26.34 8.12 1.85
C LEU A 232 -26.09 7.94 3.36
N GLY A 233 -26.93 8.54 4.20
CA GLY A 233 -26.88 8.41 5.66
C GLY A 233 -28.12 7.71 6.19
N GLU A 234 -28.05 7.21 7.43
CA GLU A 234 -29.20 6.58 8.11
C GLU A 234 -30.35 7.56 8.36
N SER A 235 -30.02 8.85 8.50
CA SER A 235 -30.97 9.94 8.65
C SER A 235 -30.55 11.14 7.82
N ARG A 236 -31.47 12.10 7.63
CA ARG A 236 -31.12 13.38 7.01
C ARG A 236 -30.06 14.11 7.84
N HIS A 237 -29.24 14.89 7.15
CA HIS A 237 -28.18 15.67 7.80
C HIS A 237 -28.72 17.05 8.23
N PRO A 238 -28.40 17.56 9.43
CA PRO A 238 -28.91 18.85 9.89
C PRO A 238 -28.59 20.04 8.98
N ASP A 239 -27.46 20.01 8.28
CA ASP A 239 -27.09 21.04 7.29
C ASP A 239 -27.88 20.95 5.97
N LEU A 240 -28.53 19.82 5.68
CA LEU A 240 -29.29 19.56 4.46
C LEU A 240 -30.65 18.90 4.80
N PRO A 241 -31.51 19.56 5.62
CA PRO A 241 -32.71 18.93 6.16
C PRO A 241 -33.78 18.62 5.09
N GLU A 242 -33.75 19.35 3.98
CA GLU A 242 -34.68 19.16 2.85
C GLU A 242 -34.27 18.04 1.89
N LEU A 243 -33.01 17.60 1.94
CA LEU A 243 -32.50 16.57 1.04
C LEU A 243 -32.85 15.18 1.60
N PRO A 244 -33.68 14.37 0.92
CA PRO A 244 -34.02 13.04 1.38
C PRO A 244 -32.81 12.10 1.40
N THR A 245 -32.85 11.10 2.27
CA THR A 245 -31.92 9.97 2.21
C THR A 245 -32.26 9.05 1.03
N ALA A 246 -31.33 8.14 0.70
CA ALA A 246 -31.60 7.07 -0.25
C ALA A 246 -32.73 6.15 0.26
N ALA A 247 -32.74 5.85 1.57
CA ALA A 247 -33.74 4.99 2.20
C ALA A 247 -35.15 5.58 2.13
N GLU A 248 -35.30 6.91 2.31
CA GLU A 248 -36.57 7.61 2.12
C GLU A 248 -37.09 7.54 0.67
N GLN A 249 -36.21 7.27 -0.29
CA GLN A 249 -36.53 7.07 -1.70
C GLN A 249 -36.64 5.59 -2.10
N GLY A 250 -36.56 4.65 -1.14
CA GLY A 250 -36.73 3.22 -1.37
C GLY A 250 -35.45 2.45 -1.71
N PHE A 251 -34.28 3.00 -1.43
CA PHE A 251 -32.98 2.35 -1.63
C PHE A 251 -32.24 2.26 -0.28
N ASP A 252 -32.01 1.06 0.26
CA ASP A 252 -31.36 0.89 1.57
C ASP A 252 -29.83 1.02 1.45
N VAL A 253 -29.38 2.24 1.12
CA VAL A 253 -27.96 2.57 0.94
C VAL A 253 -27.49 3.55 2.00
N VAL A 254 -26.54 3.08 2.80
CA VAL A 254 -25.78 3.91 3.75
C VAL A 254 -24.31 3.85 3.38
N SER A 255 -23.75 5.02 3.01
CA SER A 255 -22.34 5.21 2.70
C SER A 255 -21.84 6.48 3.36
N GLN A 256 -21.08 6.30 4.42
CA GLN A 256 -20.50 7.37 5.23
C GLN A 256 -19.02 7.06 5.45
N ASN A 257 -18.19 8.09 5.61
CA ASN A 257 -16.77 7.95 5.85
C ASN A 257 -16.41 8.33 7.30
N MET A 258 -16.45 7.36 8.21
CA MET A 258 -16.06 7.53 9.61
C MET A 258 -14.54 7.55 9.75
N GLN A 259 -13.99 8.46 10.56
CA GLN A 259 -12.56 8.46 10.83
C GLN A 259 -12.24 7.43 11.92
N PHE A 260 -11.60 6.33 11.53
CA PHE A 260 -11.17 5.31 12.48
C PHE A 260 -9.72 5.51 12.93
N TRP A 261 -9.52 5.28 14.21
CA TRP A 261 -8.22 5.28 14.88
C TRP A 261 -7.80 3.85 15.15
N TRP A 262 -6.64 3.47 14.64
CA TRP A 262 -6.13 2.10 14.74
C TRP A 262 -4.75 2.06 15.38
N ALA A 263 -4.48 0.99 16.12
CA ALA A 263 -3.16 0.57 16.53
C ALA A 263 -2.73 -0.69 15.75
N PRO A 264 -1.43 -1.02 15.70
CA PRO A 264 -0.97 -2.29 15.20
C PRO A 264 -1.62 -3.43 15.96
N LEU A 265 -1.93 -4.53 15.25
CA LEU A 265 -2.58 -5.70 15.84
C LEU A 265 -1.79 -6.22 17.04
N GLY A 266 -2.49 -6.47 18.15
CA GLY A 266 -1.88 -6.98 19.38
C GLY A 266 -1.39 -5.89 20.35
N THR A 267 -1.70 -4.61 20.08
CA THR A 267 -1.40 -3.53 21.02
C THR A 267 -2.11 -3.79 22.37
N PRO A 268 -1.42 -3.67 23.53
CA PRO A 268 -2.00 -4.01 24.82
C PRO A 268 -3.34 -3.28 25.11
N PRO A 269 -4.38 -3.98 25.60
CA PRO A 269 -5.70 -3.38 25.83
C PRO A 269 -5.67 -2.13 26.72
N ALA A 270 -4.79 -2.10 27.73
CA ALA A 270 -4.64 -0.93 28.60
C ALA A 270 -4.17 0.33 27.84
N ARG A 271 -3.30 0.18 26.83
CA ARG A 271 -2.85 1.30 25.99
C ARG A 271 -3.93 1.74 25.02
N VAL A 272 -4.68 0.80 24.47
CA VAL A 272 -5.84 1.08 23.60
C VAL A 272 -6.90 1.87 24.37
N ALA A 273 -7.24 1.42 25.59
CA ALA A 273 -8.19 2.12 26.46
C ALA A 273 -7.72 3.54 26.78
N PHE A 274 -6.46 3.70 27.19
CA PHE A 274 -5.88 5.02 27.48
C PHE A 274 -5.93 5.97 26.27
N LEU A 275 -5.59 5.49 25.07
CA LEU A 275 -5.66 6.29 23.84
C LEU A 275 -7.10 6.64 23.46
N ALA A 276 -8.03 5.69 23.64
CA ALA A 276 -9.45 5.92 23.39
C ALA A 276 -10.03 6.97 24.35
N ASP A 277 -9.63 6.96 25.63
CA ASP A 277 -10.04 7.97 26.62
C ASP A 277 -9.60 9.38 26.21
N ALA A 278 -8.35 9.53 25.75
CA ALA A 278 -7.83 10.81 25.29
C ALA A 278 -8.56 11.31 24.03
N ILE A 279 -8.80 10.43 23.05
CA ILE A 279 -9.53 10.78 21.82
C ILE A 279 -10.99 11.16 22.13
N GLU A 280 -11.69 10.38 22.96
CA GLU A 280 -13.06 10.67 23.37
C GLU A 280 -13.16 12.00 24.12
N SER A 281 -12.21 12.26 25.01
CA SER A 281 -12.15 13.53 25.75
C SER A 281 -11.91 14.72 24.82
N ALA A 282 -11.07 14.56 23.80
CA ALA A 282 -10.84 15.58 22.78
C ALA A 282 -12.12 15.86 21.97
N MET A 283 -12.85 14.82 21.54
CA MET A 283 -14.11 14.94 20.80
C MET A 283 -15.20 15.70 21.58
N LYS A 284 -15.19 15.61 22.92
CA LYS A 284 -16.15 16.32 23.78
C LYS A 284 -15.86 17.82 23.93
N THR A 285 -14.70 18.30 23.46
CA THR A 285 -14.35 19.73 23.59
C THR A 285 -15.22 20.59 22.67
N PRO A 286 -15.65 21.79 23.11
CA PRO A 286 -16.44 22.71 22.27
C PRO A 286 -15.71 23.09 20.97
N ALA A 287 -14.40 23.25 21.03
CA ALA A 287 -13.56 23.58 19.88
C ALA A 287 -13.65 22.48 18.80
N VAL A 288 -13.54 21.20 19.18
CA VAL A 288 -13.68 20.10 18.21
C VAL A 288 -15.08 20.07 17.62
N ARG A 289 -16.14 20.14 18.44
CA ARG A 289 -17.53 20.15 17.95
C ARG A 289 -17.79 21.26 16.95
N GLN A 290 -17.31 22.47 17.22
CA GLN A 290 -17.41 23.60 16.30
C GLN A 290 -16.70 23.29 14.97
N ARG A 291 -15.47 22.77 15.03
CA ARG A 291 -14.72 22.41 13.82
C ARG A 291 -15.38 21.30 13.01
N LEU A 292 -15.98 20.30 13.65
CA LEU A 292 -16.73 19.24 12.96
C LEU A 292 -17.94 19.82 12.22
N ALA A 293 -18.68 20.73 12.83
CA ALA A 293 -19.81 21.42 12.20
C ALA A 293 -19.38 22.30 11.01
N GLU A 294 -18.23 22.99 11.13
CA GLU A 294 -17.61 23.74 10.02
C GLU A 294 -17.24 22.80 8.86
N MET A 295 -16.73 21.60 9.17
CA MET A 295 -16.35 20.57 8.21
C MET A 295 -17.52 19.71 7.70
N LYS A 296 -18.75 19.96 8.17
CA LYS A 296 -19.94 19.16 7.83
C LYS A 296 -19.80 17.68 8.16
N LEU A 297 -19.13 17.40 9.27
CA LEU A 297 -18.98 16.06 9.84
C LEU A 297 -19.97 15.86 10.99
N SER A 298 -20.56 14.69 11.06
CA SER A 298 -21.39 14.30 12.20
C SER A 298 -20.52 14.08 13.44
N ASP A 299 -20.92 14.63 14.59
CA ASP A 299 -20.26 14.41 15.89
C ASP A 299 -20.61 13.02 16.42
N VAL A 300 -19.84 12.02 15.99
CA VAL A 300 -19.94 10.63 16.44
C VAL A 300 -18.64 10.26 17.14
N THR A 301 -18.74 9.52 18.25
CA THR A 301 -17.61 8.90 18.93
C THR A 301 -18.01 7.50 19.40
N LEU A 302 -17.31 6.48 18.92
CA LEU A 302 -17.53 5.07 19.24
C LEU A 302 -16.25 4.42 19.79
N ARG A 303 -16.41 3.49 20.72
CA ARG A 303 -15.32 2.68 21.30
C ARG A 303 -15.85 1.32 21.79
N GLY A 304 -14.94 0.40 22.10
CA GLY A 304 -15.30 -0.92 22.63
C GLY A 304 -16.24 -1.69 21.71
N ASP A 305 -17.22 -2.38 22.28
CA ASP A 305 -18.12 -3.26 21.53
C ASP A 305 -18.96 -2.51 20.47
N ALA A 306 -19.36 -1.27 20.75
CA ALA A 306 -20.11 -0.45 19.79
C ALA A 306 -19.27 -0.15 18.53
N LEU A 307 -17.97 0.14 18.71
CA LEU A 307 -17.05 0.33 17.59
C LEU A 307 -16.84 -0.96 16.80
N LEU A 308 -16.70 -2.10 17.47
CA LEU A 308 -16.55 -3.40 16.81
C LEU A 308 -17.80 -3.77 15.99
N ALA A 309 -18.99 -3.52 16.53
CA ALA A 309 -20.24 -3.72 15.83
C ALA A 309 -20.33 -2.82 14.58
N GLU A 310 -19.98 -1.54 14.71
CA GLU A 310 -19.98 -0.57 13.60
C GLU A 310 -19.02 -0.99 12.48
N ILE A 311 -17.78 -1.36 12.82
CA ILE A 311 -16.78 -1.83 11.85
C ILE A 311 -17.32 -3.03 11.09
N LYS A 312 -17.87 -4.02 11.80
CA LYS A 312 -18.41 -5.24 11.18
C LYS A 312 -19.60 -4.94 10.26
N GLN A 313 -20.49 -4.05 10.66
CA GLN A 313 -21.65 -3.66 9.85
C GLN A 313 -21.20 -2.96 8.56
N ARG A 314 -20.27 -2.00 8.65
CA ARG A 314 -19.72 -1.29 7.49
C ARG A 314 -18.97 -2.23 6.56
N GLU A 315 -18.16 -3.12 7.10
CA GLU A 315 -17.45 -4.13 6.33
C GLU A 315 -18.44 -5.06 5.58
N SER A 316 -19.53 -5.50 6.22
CA SER A 316 -20.58 -6.29 5.55
C SER A 316 -21.18 -5.57 4.35
N ARG A 317 -21.59 -4.31 4.53
CA ARG A 317 -22.16 -3.50 3.42
C ARG A 317 -21.20 -3.37 2.25
N ILE A 318 -19.91 -3.15 2.53
CA ILE A 318 -18.88 -3.04 1.50
C ILE A 318 -18.62 -4.39 0.83
N ALA A 319 -18.60 -5.48 1.61
CA ALA A 319 -18.35 -6.83 1.12
C ALA A 319 -19.46 -7.34 0.18
N GLU A 320 -20.71 -6.99 0.44
CA GLU A 320 -21.88 -7.41 -0.36
C GLU A 320 -21.81 -6.91 -1.80
N VAL A 321 -21.24 -5.72 -2.00
CA VAL A 321 -21.14 -5.09 -3.33
C VAL A 321 -19.73 -5.15 -3.90
N ALA A 322 -18.81 -5.80 -3.20
CA ALA A 322 -17.45 -5.97 -3.64
C ALA A 322 -17.45 -6.69 -5.00
N THR A 323 -17.04 -5.97 -6.04
CA THR A 323 -16.79 -6.58 -7.34
C THR A 323 -15.78 -7.70 -7.14
N SER A 324 -16.09 -8.91 -7.64
CA SER A 324 -15.20 -10.07 -7.60
C SER A 324 -13.75 -9.64 -7.75
N GLN A 325 -12.90 -10.03 -6.79
CA GLN A 325 -11.46 -9.76 -6.74
C GLN A 325 -10.90 -9.69 -8.16
N PRO A 326 -10.11 -8.67 -8.53
CA PRO A 326 -9.58 -8.53 -9.88
C PRO A 326 -9.06 -9.89 -10.33
N VAL A 327 -9.55 -10.37 -11.48
CA VAL A 327 -9.16 -11.67 -12.07
C VAL A 327 -7.67 -11.80 -11.82
N PRO A 328 -7.22 -12.79 -11.03
CA PRO A 328 -5.83 -12.84 -10.61
C PRO A 328 -5.01 -12.73 -11.89
N LEU A 329 -4.22 -11.65 -12.00
CA LEU A 329 -3.30 -11.52 -13.10
C LEU A 329 -2.54 -12.85 -13.15
N PRO A 330 -2.35 -13.45 -14.34
CA PRO A 330 -1.57 -14.68 -14.46
C PRO A 330 -0.31 -14.50 -13.61
N ASP A 331 0.05 -15.49 -12.81
CA ASP A 331 1.21 -15.40 -11.92
C ASP A 331 2.48 -15.30 -12.78
N PHE A 332 2.73 -14.08 -13.28
CA PHE A 332 3.81 -13.74 -14.19
C PHE A 332 5.14 -14.16 -13.59
N PRO A 333 5.40 -13.99 -12.28
CA PRO A 333 6.57 -14.59 -11.63
C PRO A 333 6.68 -16.10 -11.84
N ARG A 334 5.65 -16.90 -11.55
CA ARG A 334 5.69 -18.35 -11.79
C ARG A 334 5.82 -18.70 -13.27
N ILE A 335 5.10 -18.01 -14.14
CA ILE A 335 5.17 -18.21 -15.60
C ILE A 335 6.59 -17.93 -16.12
N MET A 336 7.22 -16.86 -15.65
CA MET A 336 8.60 -16.51 -15.99
C MET A 336 9.61 -17.51 -15.39
N ILE A 337 9.42 -17.96 -14.16
CA ILE A 337 10.26 -19.01 -13.55
C ILE A 337 10.20 -20.29 -14.40
N VAL A 338 9.00 -20.74 -14.78
CA VAL A 338 8.81 -21.91 -15.63
C VAL A 338 9.46 -21.70 -16.99
N ALA A 339 9.23 -20.56 -17.65
CA ALA A 339 9.81 -20.24 -18.94
C ALA A 339 11.35 -20.23 -18.92
N VAL A 340 11.97 -19.65 -17.89
CA VAL A 340 13.44 -19.63 -17.72
C VAL A 340 13.98 -21.05 -17.51
N ILE A 341 13.33 -21.87 -16.67
CA ILE A 341 13.72 -23.27 -16.47
C ILE A 341 13.62 -24.05 -17.78
N THR A 342 12.54 -23.91 -18.54
CA THR A 342 12.34 -24.58 -19.82
C THR A 342 13.40 -24.18 -20.85
N LEU A 343 13.71 -22.88 -20.97
CA LEU A 343 14.74 -22.39 -21.88
C LEU A 343 16.14 -22.88 -21.48
N ALA A 344 16.45 -22.92 -20.18
CA ALA A 344 17.70 -23.46 -19.67
C ALA A 344 17.85 -24.96 -19.97
N LEU A 345 16.78 -25.74 -19.78
CA LEU A 345 16.75 -27.18 -20.11
C LEU A 345 16.93 -27.41 -21.62
N LEU A 346 16.26 -26.62 -22.47
CA LEU A 346 16.41 -26.69 -23.93
C LEU A 346 17.83 -26.34 -24.38
N ALA A 347 18.44 -25.30 -23.81
CA ALA A 347 19.82 -24.92 -24.09
C ALA A 347 20.81 -26.02 -23.66
N GLY A 348 20.61 -26.59 -22.46
CA GLY A 348 21.39 -27.72 -21.95
C GLY A 348 21.26 -28.97 -22.82
N PHE A 349 20.05 -29.31 -23.26
CA PHE A 349 19.80 -30.43 -24.17
C PHE A 349 20.48 -30.23 -25.53
N ARG A 350 20.41 -29.02 -26.10
CA ARG A 350 21.12 -28.69 -27.35
C ARG A 350 22.63 -28.81 -27.21
N ALA A 351 23.20 -28.35 -26.09
CA ALA A 351 24.62 -28.49 -25.81
C ALA A 351 25.04 -29.96 -25.66
N TYR A 352 24.21 -30.78 -24.99
CA TYR A 352 24.42 -32.21 -24.85
C TYR A 352 24.40 -32.96 -26.20
N VAL A 353 23.41 -32.67 -27.05
CA VAL A 353 23.31 -33.26 -28.41
C VAL A 353 24.50 -32.87 -29.28
N ARG A 354 24.92 -31.59 -29.23
CA ARG A 354 26.08 -31.10 -30.00
C ARG A 354 27.40 -31.73 -29.54
N LYS A 355 27.58 -31.92 -28.23
CA LYS A 355 28.75 -32.64 -27.70
C LYS A 355 28.76 -34.09 -28.18
N ARG A 356 27.61 -34.77 -28.12
CA ARG A 356 27.46 -36.16 -28.59
C ARG A 356 27.67 -36.30 -30.10
N SER A 357 27.26 -35.32 -30.92
CA SER A 357 27.53 -35.34 -32.36
C SER A 357 29.01 -35.04 -32.66
N SER A 358 29.65 -34.17 -31.88
CA SER A 358 31.10 -33.90 -31.98
C SER A 358 31.92 -35.15 -31.65
N ASP A 359 31.57 -35.86 -30.57
CA ASP A 359 32.24 -37.11 -30.16
C ASP A 359 31.98 -38.26 -31.17
N ALA A 360 30.88 -38.20 -31.93
CA ALA A 360 30.59 -39.14 -33.02
C ALA A 360 31.34 -38.80 -34.33
N THR A 361 31.83 -37.57 -34.50
CA THR A 361 32.49 -37.11 -35.74
C THR A 361 34.02 -37.04 -35.60
N SER A 362 34.58 -37.17 -34.39
CA SER A 362 36.03 -37.13 -34.13
C SER A 362 36.80 -38.38 -34.60
N GLY A 363 36.22 -39.19 -35.49
CA GLY A 363 36.85 -40.36 -36.08
C GLY A 363 37.65 -40.10 -37.37
N GLN A 364 37.50 -38.95 -38.05
CA GLN A 364 38.24 -38.69 -39.29
C GLN A 364 38.57 -37.22 -39.56
N THR A 365 39.88 -37.00 -39.79
CA THR A 365 40.58 -35.98 -40.60
C THR A 365 40.98 -34.60 -40.04
N VAL A 366 42.33 -34.46 -39.99
CA VAL A 366 43.25 -33.41 -40.49
C VAL A 366 43.05 -31.94 -40.06
N ALA A 367 44.11 -31.44 -39.41
CA ALA A 367 44.31 -30.03 -39.08
C ALA A 367 44.44 -29.15 -40.34
N VAL A 368 43.58 -28.13 -40.42
CA VAL A 368 43.78 -26.94 -41.25
C VAL A 368 43.77 -25.74 -40.31
N ASP A 369 44.86 -25.00 -40.32
CA ASP A 369 45.03 -23.73 -39.63
C ASP A 369 44.20 -22.66 -40.36
N SER A 370 43.16 -22.16 -39.70
CA SER A 370 42.41 -20.97 -40.13
C SER A 370 42.02 -20.17 -38.89
N GLY A 371 42.35 -18.87 -38.92
CA GLY A 371 42.35 -17.91 -37.81
C GLY A 371 41.26 -18.03 -36.76
N GLU A 372 41.65 -17.72 -35.52
CA GLU A 372 40.89 -17.72 -34.26
C GLU A 372 39.36 -17.52 -34.41
N GLU A 373 38.67 -18.62 -34.72
CA GLU A 373 37.23 -18.75 -34.58
C GLU A 373 36.89 -18.90 -33.09
N PHE A 374 36.24 -17.86 -32.57
CA PHE A 374 35.40 -17.82 -31.37
C PHE A 374 35.10 -19.19 -30.74
N GLU A 375 35.82 -19.59 -29.68
CA GLU A 375 35.66 -20.92 -29.05
C GLU A 375 34.19 -21.24 -28.69
N PRO A 376 33.54 -22.23 -29.34
CA PRO A 376 32.12 -22.55 -29.13
C PRO A 376 31.85 -23.24 -27.78
N THR A 377 32.88 -23.62 -27.03
CA THR A 377 32.84 -24.34 -25.75
C THR A 377 32.41 -23.47 -24.56
N ARG A 378 32.52 -22.14 -24.62
CA ARG A 378 32.23 -21.24 -23.49
C ARG A 378 30.80 -20.69 -23.44
N ARG A 379 30.08 -20.68 -24.56
CA ARG A 379 28.69 -20.20 -24.66
C ARG A 379 27.70 -20.89 -23.70
N PRO A 380 27.72 -22.22 -23.47
CA PRO A 380 26.73 -22.86 -22.60
C PRO A 380 26.90 -22.49 -21.12
N ILE A 381 28.12 -22.21 -20.65
CA ILE A 381 28.40 -21.85 -19.26
C ILE A 381 27.88 -20.44 -18.94
N VAL A 382 28.08 -19.50 -19.87
CA VAL A 382 27.57 -18.12 -19.74
C VAL A 382 26.04 -18.12 -19.70
N VAL A 383 25.40 -18.86 -20.62
CA VAL A 383 23.93 -18.97 -20.68
C VAL A 383 23.37 -19.63 -19.42
N ALA A 384 23.99 -20.72 -18.93
CA ALA A 384 23.55 -21.38 -17.70
C ALA A 384 23.69 -20.48 -16.47
N THR A 385 24.77 -19.70 -16.38
CA THR A 385 24.99 -18.78 -15.25
C THR A 385 23.97 -17.65 -15.25
N ILE A 386 23.67 -17.07 -16.43
CA ILE A 386 22.62 -16.06 -16.58
C ILE A 386 21.25 -16.64 -16.20
N ALA A 387 20.93 -17.87 -16.60
CA ALA A 387 19.67 -18.50 -16.25
C ALA A 387 19.54 -18.72 -14.73
N VAL A 388 20.60 -19.20 -14.07
CA VAL A 388 20.62 -19.41 -12.61
C VAL A 388 20.55 -18.08 -11.85
N SER A 389 21.29 -17.06 -12.28
CA SER A 389 21.23 -15.73 -11.64
C SER A 389 19.86 -15.08 -11.82
N THR A 390 19.22 -15.26 -12.98
CA THR A 390 17.84 -14.81 -13.23
C THR A 390 16.86 -15.54 -12.31
N LEU A 391 16.98 -16.85 -12.15
CA LEU A 391 16.12 -17.62 -11.25
C LEU A 391 16.28 -17.17 -9.79
N MET A 392 17.52 -16.98 -9.33
CA MET A 392 17.81 -16.48 -7.98
C MET A 392 17.27 -15.07 -7.75
N TYR A 393 17.35 -14.19 -8.74
CA TYR A 393 16.75 -12.86 -8.69
C TYR A 393 15.23 -12.92 -8.54
N LEU A 394 14.55 -13.75 -9.33
CA LEU A 394 13.10 -13.94 -9.24
C LEU A 394 12.68 -14.50 -7.88
N LEU A 395 13.41 -15.46 -7.33
CA LEU A 395 13.16 -16.00 -5.99
C LEU A 395 13.38 -14.95 -4.90
N ALA A 396 14.44 -14.14 -5.00
CA ALA A 396 14.71 -13.06 -4.05
C ALA A 396 13.57 -12.03 -4.03
N LEU A 397 13.03 -11.65 -5.19
CA LEU A 397 11.87 -10.75 -5.26
C LEU A 397 10.60 -11.41 -4.73
N HIS A 398 10.37 -12.70 -5.01
CA HIS A 398 9.17 -13.40 -4.56
C HIS A 398 9.11 -13.55 -3.03
N PHE A 399 10.25 -13.85 -2.39
CA PHE A 399 10.35 -14.04 -0.95
C PHE A 399 10.80 -12.79 -0.17
N GLY A 400 11.03 -11.66 -0.86
CA GLY A 400 11.43 -10.39 -0.25
C GLY A 400 12.85 -10.39 0.33
N TRP A 401 13.76 -11.19 -0.22
CA TRP A 401 15.14 -11.27 0.28
C TRP A 401 15.97 -10.08 -0.20
N GLY A 402 16.31 -9.18 0.73
CA GLY A 402 17.18 -8.03 0.47
C GLY A 402 16.51 -6.84 -0.25
N GLY A 403 15.23 -6.96 -0.62
CA GLY A 403 14.47 -5.92 -1.33
C GLY A 403 14.92 -5.69 -2.78
N PHE A 404 14.05 -5.04 -3.58
CA PHE A 404 14.29 -4.80 -5.01
C PHE A 404 15.69 -4.23 -5.33
N ILE A 405 16.18 -3.27 -4.55
CA ILE A 405 17.43 -2.56 -4.87
C ILE A 405 18.63 -3.52 -4.83
N LEU A 406 18.78 -4.30 -3.74
CA LEU A 406 19.91 -5.20 -3.59
C LEU A 406 19.81 -6.40 -4.54
N ALA A 407 18.60 -6.94 -4.70
CA ALA A 407 18.36 -8.06 -5.62
C ALA A 407 18.70 -7.67 -7.07
N THR A 408 18.23 -6.50 -7.53
CA THR A 408 18.48 -6.01 -8.90
C THR A 408 19.93 -5.63 -9.11
N ALA A 409 20.58 -5.00 -8.12
CA ALA A 409 21.99 -4.64 -8.19
C ALA A 409 22.88 -5.90 -8.26
N ALA A 410 22.60 -6.92 -7.44
CA ALA A 410 23.34 -8.18 -7.47
C ALA A 410 23.17 -8.90 -8.82
N TYR A 411 21.92 -9.00 -9.31
CA TYR A 411 21.61 -9.63 -10.59
C TYR A 411 22.33 -8.94 -11.77
N THR A 412 22.17 -7.62 -11.89
CA THR A 412 22.79 -6.85 -12.97
C THR A 412 24.31 -6.90 -12.90
N SER A 413 24.90 -6.88 -11.71
CA SER A 413 26.35 -7.04 -11.53
C SER A 413 26.87 -8.38 -12.05
N VAL A 414 26.18 -9.48 -11.74
CA VAL A 414 26.55 -10.83 -12.18
C VAL A 414 26.42 -10.96 -13.69
N VAL A 415 25.31 -10.51 -14.27
CA VAL A 415 25.06 -10.61 -15.72
C VAL A 415 26.03 -9.72 -16.51
N SER A 416 26.19 -8.45 -16.12
CA SER A 416 27.12 -7.53 -16.77
C SER A 416 28.58 -7.96 -16.62
N GLY A 417 28.96 -8.49 -15.45
CA GLY A 417 30.31 -9.03 -15.22
C GLY A 417 30.63 -10.23 -16.12
N MET A 418 29.65 -11.11 -16.38
CA MET A 418 29.83 -12.25 -17.27
C MET A 418 29.92 -11.83 -18.75
N LEU A 419 29.10 -10.85 -19.17
CA LEU A 419 29.13 -10.32 -20.54
C LEU A 419 30.41 -9.52 -20.83
N ALA A 420 30.96 -8.82 -19.83
CA ALA A 420 32.14 -7.97 -20.00
C ALA A 420 33.47 -8.69 -19.76
N ARG A 421 33.46 -9.94 -19.29
CA ARG A 421 34.68 -10.67 -18.90
C ARG A 421 35.68 -10.84 -20.06
N GLU A 422 35.20 -10.94 -21.31
CA GLU A 422 36.05 -11.07 -22.50
C GLU A 422 36.55 -9.73 -23.05
N SER A 423 35.82 -8.63 -22.83
CA SER A 423 36.30 -7.28 -23.17
C SER A 423 37.39 -6.82 -22.20
N PHE A 424 37.31 -7.18 -20.92
CA PHE A 424 38.36 -6.87 -19.94
C PHE A 424 39.63 -7.70 -20.11
N ALA A 425 39.52 -8.96 -20.55
CA ALA A 425 40.69 -9.79 -20.87
C ALA A 425 41.56 -9.16 -21.99
N ARG A 426 40.94 -8.44 -22.92
CA ARG A 426 41.64 -7.71 -24.00
C ARG A 426 42.29 -6.40 -23.56
N GLN A 427 41.77 -5.74 -22.53
CA GLN A 427 42.15 -4.36 -22.17
C GLN A 427 43.16 -4.24 -21.01
N ARG A 428 43.63 -5.36 -20.42
CA ARG A 428 44.61 -5.39 -19.30
C ARG A 428 44.21 -4.53 -18.08
N LEU A 429 42.93 -4.20 -17.91
CA LEU A 429 42.43 -3.59 -16.68
C LEU A 429 42.52 -4.59 -15.52
N SER A 430 42.81 -4.12 -14.31
CA SER A 430 42.77 -4.99 -13.14
C SER A 430 41.34 -5.51 -12.97
N LEU A 431 41.19 -6.84 -12.97
CA LEU A 431 39.89 -7.52 -12.93
C LEU A 431 39.05 -7.06 -11.73
N VAL A 432 39.71 -6.65 -10.65
CA VAL A 432 39.10 -6.06 -9.45
C VAL A 432 38.41 -4.72 -9.74
N ASN A 433 39.07 -3.77 -10.42
CA ASN A 433 38.50 -2.44 -10.68
C ASN A 433 37.34 -2.50 -11.70
N ALA A 434 37.41 -3.43 -12.64
CA ALA A 434 36.36 -3.68 -13.61
C ALA A 434 35.06 -4.21 -12.96
N VAL A 435 35.20 -5.21 -12.08
CA VAL A 435 34.06 -5.79 -11.33
C VAL A 435 33.43 -4.75 -10.40
N TRP A 436 34.26 -3.95 -9.71
CA TRP A 436 33.78 -2.88 -8.84
C TRP A 436 33.01 -1.78 -9.59
N THR A 437 33.51 -1.35 -10.75
CA THR A 437 32.83 -0.33 -11.57
C THR A 437 31.46 -0.82 -12.05
N ILE A 438 31.38 -2.08 -12.51
CA ILE A 438 30.10 -2.70 -12.93
C ILE A 438 29.12 -2.76 -11.76
N ALA A 439 29.58 -3.18 -10.58
CA ALA A 439 28.73 -3.25 -9.39
C ALA A 439 28.19 -1.88 -8.98
N MET A 440 29.01 -0.82 -9.08
CA MET A 440 28.54 0.55 -8.82
C MET A 440 27.48 1.02 -9.82
N VAL A 441 27.70 0.82 -11.12
CA VAL A 441 26.73 1.23 -12.16
C VAL A 441 25.42 0.45 -12.01
N ALA A 442 25.51 -0.86 -11.75
CA ALA A 442 24.37 -1.72 -11.44
C ALA A 442 23.57 -1.21 -10.24
N PHE A 443 24.26 -0.82 -9.16
CA PHE A 443 23.63 -0.26 -7.97
C PHE A 443 22.94 1.08 -8.26
N VAL A 444 23.61 2.01 -8.96
CA VAL A 444 23.03 3.32 -9.33
C VAL A 444 21.79 3.15 -10.21
N MET A 445 21.84 2.27 -11.20
CA MET A 445 20.70 1.96 -12.06
C MET A 445 19.54 1.32 -11.28
N SER A 446 19.86 0.41 -10.36
CA SER A 446 18.87 -0.23 -9.48
C SER A 446 18.15 0.79 -8.59
N VAL A 447 18.89 1.70 -7.96
CA VAL A 447 18.34 2.81 -7.18
C VAL A 447 17.50 3.73 -8.06
N GLY A 448 17.97 4.05 -9.28
CA GLY A 448 17.25 4.85 -10.26
C GLY A 448 15.92 4.23 -10.70
N MET A 449 15.90 2.93 -10.99
CA MET A 449 14.68 2.20 -11.31
C MET A 449 13.73 2.14 -10.12
N HIS A 450 14.23 1.86 -8.91
CA HIS A 450 13.41 1.88 -7.70
C HIS A 450 12.76 3.25 -7.50
N PHE A 451 13.52 4.33 -7.67
CA PHE A 451 12.99 5.70 -7.60
C PHE A 451 11.93 5.94 -8.69
N LEU A 452 12.22 5.57 -9.94
CA LEU A 452 11.28 5.74 -11.05
C LEU A 452 9.95 5.03 -10.76
N PHE A 453 9.98 3.74 -10.41
CA PHE A 453 8.77 2.98 -10.17
C PHE A 453 8.01 3.43 -8.93
N THR A 454 8.69 3.67 -7.80
CA THR A 454 8.02 3.99 -6.53
C THR A 454 7.63 5.46 -6.39
N ARG A 455 8.36 6.39 -7.03
CA ARG A 455 8.12 7.84 -6.89
C ARG A 455 7.51 8.48 -8.12
N VAL A 456 7.85 8.03 -9.31
CA VAL A 456 7.31 8.62 -10.56
C VAL A 456 6.10 7.84 -11.04
N LEU A 457 6.18 6.51 -11.09
CA LEU A 457 5.09 5.67 -11.61
C LEU A 457 4.11 5.20 -10.52
N VAL A 458 4.44 5.36 -9.24
CA VAL A 458 3.61 4.96 -8.09
C VAL A 458 3.22 3.48 -8.17
N VAL A 459 4.15 2.65 -8.64
CA VAL A 459 4.03 1.20 -8.68
C VAL A 459 4.82 0.63 -7.51
N ASP A 460 4.14 -0.19 -6.69
CA ASP A 460 4.78 -0.92 -5.59
C ASP A 460 5.75 -1.96 -6.17
N LEU A 461 7.03 -1.86 -5.79
CA LEU A 461 8.04 -2.88 -6.06
C LEU A 461 8.30 -3.71 -4.78
N PRO A 462 8.46 -5.04 -4.89
CA PRO A 462 8.65 -5.94 -3.75
C PRO A 462 9.96 -5.78 -2.98
#